data_AF-A0A139A4J7-F1
#
_entry.id   AF-A0A139A4J7-F1
#
_cell.length_a   1.000
_cell.length_b   1.000
_cell.length_c   1.000
_cell.angle_alpha   90.00
_cell.angle_beta   90.00
_cell.angle_gamma   90.00
#
_symmetry.space_group_name_H-M   'P 1'
#
loop_
_entity.id
_entity.type
_entity.pdbx_description
1 polymer ?
#
loop_
_entity_poly.entity_id
_entity_poly.type
_entity_poly.pdbx_seq_one_letter_code
_entity_poly.pdbx_strand_id
1 'polypeptide(L)'
;MYPTNHGTISRTPEHETMRLLYSIIVGMNFLELSFLADNVTGEEYQLHCDELIQKQRLALQSLARGVPTNIYMARFMKDYGLDGLGQARHRFEVGVNAQVEHPLDPPSNAKVAPGVAMDTTKSIIKAMDSLALEVVETVEKTEVLPHLSNVSRNLSRYAALPPNEQYRKRIREWLIRMSTDGYPERVPDEDTRALTADLKQLLESYQHALERSQPQGARVSPALTFELAKYTVTAMDALDVGFRSKQDLQVISRIVSTCTRIPVLQDGASREAIMKWVARINALGWGDSLSLEEAQQLKSDLESLYEAYRE
;
A
#
# COMPACT_ATOMS: atom_id res chain seq x y z
N MET A 1 -4.91 50.37 -34.12
CA MET A 1 -5.59 49.36 -34.97
C MET A 1 -4.77 48.08 -34.89
N TYR A 2 -5.21 47.12 -34.08
CA TYR A 2 -4.62 45.78 -34.05
C TYR A 2 -5.17 44.99 -35.23
N PRO A 3 -4.35 44.31 -36.05
CA PRO A 3 -4.84 43.27 -36.93
C PRO A 3 -5.00 41.99 -36.10
N THR A 4 -6.25 41.62 -35.87
CA THR A 4 -6.68 40.31 -35.42
C THR A 4 -6.31 39.27 -36.49
N ASN A 5 -5.19 38.60 -36.30
CA ASN A 5 -4.88 37.39 -37.06
C ASN A 5 -5.26 36.19 -36.18
N HIS A 6 -6.51 35.75 -36.29
CA HIS A 6 -6.90 34.42 -35.85
C HIS A 6 -6.18 33.41 -36.74
N GLY A 7 -4.94 33.09 -36.37
CA GLY A 7 -4.21 31.98 -36.93
C GLY A 7 -5.00 30.71 -36.65
N THR A 8 -5.65 30.20 -37.69
CA THR A 8 -6.07 28.81 -37.79
C THR A 8 -4.96 27.92 -37.23
N ILE A 9 -5.22 27.31 -36.07
CA ILE A 9 -4.37 26.27 -35.47
C ILE A 9 -4.14 25.25 -36.58
N SER A 10 -2.92 25.16 -37.11
CA SER A 10 -2.61 24.15 -38.11
C SER A 10 -2.83 22.78 -37.45
N ARG A 11 -3.81 22.03 -37.95
CA ARG A 11 -3.96 20.60 -37.69
C ARG A 11 -2.83 19.87 -38.40
N THR A 12 -1.62 19.97 -37.87
CA THR A 12 -0.52 19.11 -38.31
C THR A 12 -0.79 17.70 -37.76
N PRO A 13 -0.47 16.63 -38.51
CA PRO A 13 -0.59 15.25 -38.01
C PRO A 13 0.21 15.03 -36.72
N GLU A 14 1.25 15.84 -36.50
CA GLU A 14 2.01 15.89 -35.24
C GLU A 14 1.15 16.37 -34.06
N HIS A 15 0.40 17.47 -34.21
CA HIS A 15 -0.49 17.96 -33.15
C HIS A 15 -1.61 16.96 -32.82
N GLU A 16 -2.09 16.20 -33.81
CA GLU A 16 -3.07 15.14 -33.57
C GLU A 16 -2.46 13.97 -32.79
N THR A 17 -1.22 13.60 -33.12
CA THR A 17 -0.49 12.55 -32.38
C THR A 17 -0.15 12.98 -30.95
N MET A 18 0.17 14.27 -30.73
CA MET A 18 0.35 14.82 -29.38
C MET A 18 -0.95 14.80 -28.57
N ARG A 19 -2.09 15.15 -29.17
CA ARG A 19 -3.41 15.04 -28.52
C ARG A 19 -3.75 13.59 -28.17
N LEU A 20 -3.43 12.66 -29.06
CA LEU A 20 -3.59 11.23 -28.80
C LEU A 20 -2.74 10.80 -27.60
N LEU A 21 -1.47 11.17 -27.57
CA LEU A 21 -0.57 10.86 -26.45
C LEU A 21 -1.11 11.41 -25.12
N TYR A 22 -1.57 12.66 -25.10
CA TYR A 22 -2.23 13.26 -23.93
C TYR A 22 -3.43 12.41 -23.47
N SER A 23 -4.34 12.07 -24.39
CA SER A 23 -5.52 11.26 -24.07
C SER A 23 -5.19 9.87 -23.56
N ILE A 24 -4.11 9.24 -24.05
CA ILE A 24 -3.65 7.93 -23.59
C ILE A 24 -3.13 8.01 -22.17
N ILE A 25 -2.37 9.06 -21.83
CA ILE A 25 -1.81 9.23 -20.48
C ILE A 25 -2.94 9.46 -19.46
N VAL A 26 -3.88 10.35 -19.78
CA VAL A 26 -5.06 10.59 -18.93
C VAL A 26 -5.94 9.34 -18.83
N GLY A 27 -6.15 8.63 -19.95
CA GLY A 27 -6.92 7.39 -20.00
C GLY A 27 -6.30 6.27 -19.18
N MET A 28 -4.97 6.12 -19.21
CA MET A 28 -4.26 5.16 -18.37
C MET A 28 -4.43 5.50 -16.88
N ASN A 29 -4.32 6.78 -16.51
CA ASN A 29 -4.57 7.19 -15.13
C ASN A 29 -6.01 6.87 -14.71
N PHE A 30 -6.99 7.16 -15.56
CA PHE A 30 -8.38 6.82 -15.29
C PHE A 30 -8.62 5.31 -15.18
N LEU A 31 -7.94 4.51 -16.01
CA LEU A 31 -8.01 3.04 -15.96
C LEU A 31 -7.42 2.50 -14.65
N GLU A 32 -6.27 3.00 -14.22
CA GLU A 32 -5.66 2.69 -12.92
C GLU A 32 -6.61 3.04 -11.77
N LEU A 33 -7.20 4.23 -11.80
CA LEU A 33 -8.18 4.65 -10.79
C LEU A 33 -9.45 3.79 -10.83
N SER A 34 -9.92 3.41 -12.03
CA SER A 34 -11.11 2.58 -12.19
C SER A 34 -10.88 1.16 -11.71
N PHE A 35 -9.68 0.62 -11.93
CA PHE A 35 -9.27 -0.67 -11.42
C PHE A 35 -9.05 -0.66 -9.90
N LEU A 36 -8.40 0.38 -9.36
CA LEU A 36 -8.32 0.61 -7.91
C LEU A 36 -9.70 0.79 -7.27
N ALA A 37 -10.69 1.25 -8.04
CA ALA A 37 -12.06 1.39 -7.61
C ALA A 37 -12.91 0.10 -7.74
N ASP A 38 -12.32 -1.01 -8.20
CA ASP A 38 -13.00 -2.27 -8.56
C ASP A 38 -14.13 -2.10 -9.60
N ASN A 39 -14.10 -1.04 -10.41
CA ASN A 39 -15.08 -0.81 -11.50
C ASN A 39 -14.76 -1.64 -12.75
N VAL A 40 -13.56 -2.21 -12.81
CA VAL A 40 -13.03 -2.97 -13.94
C VAL A 40 -12.42 -4.25 -13.37
N THR A 41 -12.75 -5.40 -13.95
CA THR A 41 -12.17 -6.68 -13.51
C THR A 41 -10.67 -6.74 -13.81
N GLY A 42 -9.92 -7.63 -13.14
CA GLY A 42 -8.49 -7.81 -13.43
C GLY A 42 -8.20 -8.19 -14.88
N GLU A 43 -9.10 -8.95 -15.51
CA GLU A 43 -8.98 -9.36 -16.91
C GLU A 43 -9.21 -8.19 -17.87
N GLU A 44 -10.27 -7.40 -17.66
CA GLU A 44 -10.56 -6.20 -18.47
C GLU A 44 -9.50 -5.12 -18.28
N TYR A 45 -9.00 -4.95 -17.05
CA TYR A 45 -7.94 -4.00 -16.75
C TYR A 45 -6.66 -4.34 -17.49
N GLN A 46 -6.22 -5.60 -17.44
CA GLN A 46 -5.02 -6.04 -18.14
C GLN A 46 -5.16 -5.82 -19.65
N LEU A 47 -6.31 -6.20 -20.23
CA LEU A 47 -6.60 -5.98 -21.65
C LEU A 47 -6.44 -4.51 -22.05
N HIS A 48 -7.05 -3.60 -21.29
CA HIS A 48 -7.02 -2.17 -21.59
C HIS A 48 -5.64 -1.54 -21.33
N CYS A 49 -4.89 -2.00 -20.32
CA CYS A 49 -3.52 -1.57 -20.10
C CYS A 49 -2.63 -1.94 -21.29
N ASP A 50 -2.74 -3.17 -21.79
CA ASP A 50 -1.96 -3.65 -22.94
C ASP A 50 -2.23 -2.82 -24.19
N GLU A 51 -3.51 -2.52 -24.46
CA GLU A 51 -3.91 -1.65 -25.56
C GLU A 51 -3.33 -0.22 -25.44
N LEU A 52 -3.43 0.38 -24.25
CA LEU A 52 -2.95 1.75 -24.02
C LEU A 52 -1.42 1.84 -24.09
N ILE A 53 -0.69 0.86 -23.56
CA ILE A 53 0.77 0.77 -23.66
C ILE A 53 1.18 0.64 -25.13
N GLN A 54 0.49 -0.18 -25.92
CA GLN A 54 0.79 -0.33 -27.34
C GLN A 54 0.55 0.99 -28.11
N LYS A 55 -0.60 1.64 -27.90
CA LYS A 55 -0.94 2.93 -28.52
C LYS A 55 0.08 4.01 -28.14
N GLN A 56 0.53 4.03 -26.89
CA GLN A 56 1.55 4.98 -26.42
C GLN A 56 2.88 4.79 -27.14
N ARG A 57 3.38 3.54 -27.24
CA ARG A 57 4.65 3.23 -27.91
C ARG A 57 4.63 3.72 -29.35
N LEU A 58 3.53 3.51 -30.06
CA LEU A 58 3.35 3.97 -31.45
C LEU A 58 3.35 5.51 -31.54
N ALA A 59 2.64 6.19 -30.64
CA ALA A 59 2.63 7.66 -30.60
C ALA A 59 4.03 8.24 -30.34
N LEU A 60 4.79 7.65 -29.42
CA LEU A 60 6.15 8.10 -29.10
C LEU A 60 7.15 7.84 -30.22
N GLN A 61 7.04 6.72 -30.93
CA GLN A 61 7.88 6.45 -32.10
C GLN A 61 7.72 7.53 -33.18
N SER A 62 6.49 8.02 -33.38
CA SER A 62 6.23 9.10 -34.34
C SER A 62 6.70 10.47 -33.87
N LEU A 63 6.65 10.74 -32.55
CA LEU A 63 6.91 12.06 -31.97
C LEU A 63 8.37 12.30 -31.56
N ALA A 64 9.07 11.26 -31.10
CA ALA A 64 10.36 11.44 -30.42
C ALA A 64 11.53 11.81 -31.36
N ARG A 65 11.43 11.52 -32.67
CA ARG A 65 12.37 11.98 -33.74
C ARG A 65 13.85 12.01 -33.34
N GLY A 66 14.35 10.91 -32.77
CA GLY A 66 15.76 10.76 -32.36
C GLY A 66 16.06 11.10 -30.89
N VAL A 67 15.09 11.60 -30.13
CA VAL A 67 15.15 11.72 -28.68
C VAL A 67 14.74 10.39 -28.05
N PRO A 68 15.40 9.92 -26.97
CA PRO A 68 14.93 8.79 -26.18
C PRO A 68 13.49 8.99 -25.70
N THR A 69 12.63 7.98 -25.86
CA THR A 69 11.19 8.06 -25.60
C THR A 69 10.85 8.39 -24.14
N ASN A 70 11.65 7.91 -23.20
CA ASN A 70 11.54 8.23 -21.77
C ASN A 70 11.79 9.71 -21.46
N ILE A 71 12.80 10.32 -22.09
CA ILE A 71 13.12 11.74 -21.94
C ILE A 71 12.02 12.59 -22.58
N TYR A 72 11.57 12.19 -23.77
CA TYR A 72 10.46 12.85 -24.44
C TYR A 72 9.18 12.80 -23.61
N MET A 73 8.85 11.64 -23.04
CA MET A 73 7.68 11.46 -22.16
C MET A 73 7.76 12.36 -20.94
N ALA A 74 8.88 12.34 -20.20
CA ALA A 74 9.04 13.16 -19.00
C ALA A 74 8.88 14.65 -19.31
N ARG A 75 9.45 15.11 -20.43
CA ARG A 75 9.28 16.49 -20.89
C ARG A 75 7.83 16.78 -21.31
N PHE A 76 7.19 15.88 -22.04
CA PHE A 76 5.80 16.03 -22.47
C PHE A 76 4.86 16.14 -21.27
N MET A 77 5.01 15.27 -20.27
CA MET A 77 4.18 15.33 -19.06
C MET A 77 4.35 16.68 -18.35
N LYS A 78 5.58 17.19 -18.26
CA LYS A 78 5.86 18.51 -17.68
C LYS A 78 5.26 19.66 -18.48
N ASP A 79 5.49 19.67 -19.79
CA ASP A 79 5.05 20.75 -20.68
C ASP A 79 3.51 20.86 -20.72
N TYR A 80 2.79 19.76 -20.46
CA TYR A 80 1.31 19.70 -20.45
C TYR A 80 0.69 19.57 -19.06
N GLY A 81 1.46 19.71 -17.97
CA GLY A 81 0.94 19.69 -16.60
C GLY A 81 0.42 18.33 -16.12
N LEU A 82 0.94 17.23 -16.68
CA LEU A 82 0.59 15.85 -16.33
C LEU A 82 1.54 15.24 -15.29
N ASP A 83 2.42 16.03 -14.67
CA ASP A 83 3.43 15.56 -13.72
C ASP A 83 2.83 14.83 -12.51
N GLY A 84 1.58 15.15 -12.14
CA GLY A 84 0.84 14.50 -11.05
C GLY A 84 0.37 13.08 -11.36
N LEU A 85 0.41 12.64 -12.63
CA LEU A 85 -0.06 11.32 -13.06
C LEU A 85 1.01 10.23 -12.88
N GLY A 86 1.53 10.13 -11.66
CA GLY A 86 2.64 9.24 -11.32
C GLY A 86 2.35 7.75 -11.56
N GLN A 87 1.11 7.31 -11.34
CA GLN A 87 0.70 5.92 -11.54
C GLN A 87 0.71 5.52 -13.00
N ALA A 88 0.15 6.37 -13.88
CA ALA A 88 0.19 6.16 -15.32
C ALA A 88 1.65 6.11 -15.82
N ARG A 89 2.49 7.03 -15.35
CA ARG A 89 3.92 7.06 -15.70
C ARG A 89 4.63 5.77 -15.28
N HIS A 90 4.47 5.34 -14.04
CA HIS A 90 5.05 4.11 -13.53
C HIS A 90 4.62 2.90 -14.37
N ARG A 91 3.33 2.80 -14.71
CA ARG A 91 2.81 1.70 -15.54
C ARG A 91 3.44 1.69 -16.94
N PHE A 92 3.64 2.85 -17.54
CA PHE A 92 4.30 2.96 -18.85
C PHE A 92 5.80 2.63 -18.79
N GLU A 93 6.48 2.94 -17.68
CA GLU A 93 7.90 2.64 -17.46
C GLU A 93 8.13 1.15 -17.19
N VAL A 94 7.27 0.50 -16.39
CA VAL A 94 7.36 -0.92 -16.03
C VAL A 94 6.89 -1.84 -17.16
N GLY A 95 5.87 -1.43 -17.92
CA GLY A 95 5.30 -2.22 -19.01
C GLY A 95 4.37 -3.35 -18.54
N VAL A 96 4.11 -4.31 -19.45
CA VAL A 96 2.96 -5.26 -19.46
C VAL A 96 2.96 -6.32 -18.35
N ASN A 97 4.04 -6.47 -17.56
CA ASN A 97 4.09 -7.52 -16.54
C ASN A 97 3.40 -7.12 -15.22
N ALA A 98 2.10 -6.79 -15.29
CA ALA A 98 1.24 -6.52 -14.12
C ALA A 98 0.64 -7.79 -13.49
N GLN A 99 0.79 -8.97 -14.12
CA GLN A 99 0.35 -10.27 -13.56
C GLN A 99 0.98 -10.60 -12.19
N VAL A 100 2.09 -9.97 -11.85
CA VAL A 100 2.76 -10.11 -10.54
C VAL A 100 2.18 -9.15 -9.49
N GLU A 101 1.59 -8.03 -9.91
CA GLU A 101 1.08 -6.98 -9.01
C GLU A 101 -0.40 -7.12 -8.70
N HIS A 102 -1.19 -7.67 -9.63
CA HIS A 102 -2.65 -7.77 -9.53
C HIS A 102 -3.13 -9.19 -9.89
N PRO A 103 -3.13 -10.13 -8.91
CA PRO A 103 -3.74 -11.43 -9.07
C PRO A 103 -5.20 -11.26 -9.46
N LEU A 104 -5.60 -11.96 -10.53
CA LEU A 104 -6.98 -12.13 -10.96
C LEU A 104 -7.83 -12.60 -9.78
N ASP A 105 -9.08 -12.12 -9.77
CA ASP A 105 -10.05 -12.27 -8.70
C ASP A 105 -9.91 -13.59 -7.92
N PRO A 106 -9.60 -13.54 -6.61
CA PRO A 106 -9.55 -14.74 -5.81
C PRO A 106 -10.97 -15.31 -5.69
N PRO A 107 -11.12 -16.64 -5.73
CA PRO A 107 -12.41 -17.28 -5.70
C PRO A 107 -13.18 -16.84 -4.45
N SER A 108 -14.44 -16.43 -4.66
CA SER A 108 -15.41 -15.87 -3.70
C SER A 108 -15.69 -16.72 -2.44
N ASN A 109 -14.98 -17.84 -2.24
CA ASN A 109 -15.13 -18.77 -1.13
C ASN A 109 -13.77 -19.19 -0.50
N ALA A 110 -12.68 -18.50 -0.84
CA ALA A 110 -11.38 -18.78 -0.22
C ALA A 110 -11.41 -18.43 1.27
N LYS A 111 -11.02 -19.40 2.12
CA LYS A 111 -10.82 -19.22 3.57
C LYS A 111 -9.69 -18.22 3.81
N VAL A 112 -9.85 -17.31 4.79
CA VAL A 112 -8.81 -16.30 5.17
C VAL A 112 -7.48 -17.01 5.40
N ALA A 113 -6.58 -16.87 4.42
CA ALA A 113 -5.22 -17.36 4.54
C ALA A 113 -4.50 -16.50 5.60
N PRO A 114 -3.84 -17.10 6.60
CA PRO A 114 -3.18 -16.36 7.68
C PRO A 114 -2.24 -15.26 7.18
N GLY A 115 -1.41 -15.54 6.17
CA GLY A 115 -0.50 -14.55 5.58
C GLY A 115 -1.20 -13.32 4.97
N VAL A 116 -2.37 -13.50 4.35
CA VAL A 116 -3.15 -12.37 3.81
C VAL A 116 -3.68 -11.50 4.94
N ALA A 117 -4.08 -12.10 6.07
CA ALA A 117 -4.51 -11.34 7.23
C ALA A 117 -3.36 -10.53 7.83
N MET A 118 -2.16 -11.10 7.89
CA MET A 118 -0.97 -10.40 8.36
C MET A 118 -0.59 -9.25 7.43
N ASP A 119 -0.53 -9.49 6.11
CA ASP A 119 -0.15 -8.47 5.11
C ASP A 119 -1.15 -7.30 5.05
N THR A 120 -2.44 -7.59 5.20
CA THR A 120 -3.49 -6.56 5.29
C THR A 120 -3.29 -5.71 6.54
N THR A 121 -3.02 -6.34 7.69
CA THR A 121 -2.75 -5.66 8.97
C THR A 121 -1.54 -4.76 8.88
N LYS A 122 -0.42 -5.29 8.37
CA LYS A 122 0.82 -4.54 8.15
C LYS A 122 0.58 -3.32 7.25
N SER A 123 -0.17 -3.49 6.17
CA SER A 123 -0.47 -2.39 5.24
C SER A 123 -1.30 -1.29 5.88
N ILE A 124 -2.30 -1.65 6.70
CA ILE A 124 -3.13 -0.67 7.42
C ILE A 124 -2.30 0.09 8.46
N ILE A 125 -1.47 -0.61 9.24
CA ILE A 125 -0.60 0.01 10.24
C ILE A 125 0.40 0.95 9.59
N LYS A 126 1.09 0.52 8.52
CA LYS A 126 2.03 1.39 7.80
C LYS A 126 1.37 2.62 7.18
N ALA A 127 0.13 2.49 6.68
CA ALA A 127 -0.63 3.66 6.22
C ALA A 127 -0.94 4.62 7.39
N MET A 128 -1.30 4.11 8.56
CA MET A 128 -1.49 4.93 9.76
C MET A 128 -0.20 5.60 10.21
N ASP A 129 0.93 4.90 10.20
CA ASP A 129 2.22 5.46 10.63
C ASP A 129 2.68 6.57 9.69
N SER A 130 2.47 6.41 8.37
CA SER A 130 2.75 7.46 7.38
C SER A 130 1.97 8.76 7.63
N LEU A 131 0.83 8.68 8.32
CA LEU A 131 -0.01 9.82 8.69
C LEU A 131 0.27 10.32 10.12
N ALA A 132 0.80 9.46 10.99
CA ALA A 132 1.04 9.74 12.40
C ALA A 132 2.33 10.54 12.67
N LEU A 133 3.18 10.73 11.65
CA LEU A 133 4.38 11.56 11.72
C LEU A 133 4.01 13.06 11.78
N GLU A 134 3.40 13.49 12.89
CA GLU A 134 3.18 14.91 13.23
C GLU A 134 4.49 15.68 13.49
N VAL A 135 5.66 15.00 13.45
CA VAL A 135 6.98 15.60 13.70
C VAL A 135 7.64 16.14 12.43
N VAL A 136 7.18 15.75 11.24
CA VAL A 136 7.66 16.32 9.97
C VAL A 136 6.55 17.17 9.40
N GLU A 137 6.79 18.47 9.26
CA GLU A 137 5.83 19.49 8.81
C GLU A 137 5.25 19.26 7.38
N THR A 138 5.50 18.11 6.74
CA THR A 138 5.14 17.80 5.35
C THR A 138 4.84 16.31 5.14
N VAL A 139 3.65 15.83 5.49
CA VAL A 139 3.16 14.53 4.96
C VAL A 139 2.83 14.75 3.49
N GLU A 140 3.65 14.19 2.59
CA GLU A 140 3.39 14.27 1.16
C GLU A 140 2.41 13.18 0.73
N LYS A 141 1.51 13.52 -0.21
CA LYS A 141 0.56 12.55 -0.77
C LYS A 141 1.28 11.36 -1.43
N THR A 142 2.48 11.58 -1.96
CA THR A 142 3.35 10.56 -2.58
C THR A 142 3.79 9.47 -1.61
N GLU A 143 3.89 9.77 -0.32
CA GLU A 143 4.24 8.80 0.73
C GLU A 143 3.02 7.98 1.17
N VAL A 144 1.84 8.61 1.24
CA VAL A 144 0.61 7.96 1.70
C VAL A 144 -0.02 7.08 0.61
N LEU A 145 0.00 7.52 -0.65
CA LEU A 145 -0.68 6.84 -1.77
C LEU A 145 -0.23 5.38 -1.98
N PRO A 146 1.07 5.02 -1.93
CA PRO A 146 1.50 3.62 -2.05
C PRO A 146 0.96 2.73 -0.94
N HIS A 147 0.95 3.20 0.32
CA HIS A 147 0.42 2.43 1.44
C HIS A 147 -1.09 2.26 1.35
N LEU A 148 -1.81 3.32 0.99
CA LEU A 148 -3.26 3.28 0.84
C LEU A 148 -3.69 2.38 -0.35
N SER A 149 -2.90 2.38 -1.44
CA SER A 149 -3.11 1.49 -2.58
C SER A 149 -2.90 0.02 -2.18
N ASN A 150 -1.88 -0.27 -1.35
CA ASN A 150 -1.67 -1.60 -0.81
C ASN A 150 -2.84 -2.06 0.08
N VAL A 151 -3.39 -1.17 0.92
CA VAL A 151 -4.60 -1.46 1.71
C VAL A 151 -5.77 -1.79 0.78
N SER A 152 -6.05 -0.95 -0.22
CA SER A 152 -7.14 -1.19 -1.17
C SER A 152 -6.98 -2.54 -1.87
N ARG A 153 -5.79 -2.80 -2.43
CA ARG A 153 -5.48 -4.06 -3.13
C ARG A 153 -5.66 -5.28 -2.23
N ASN A 154 -5.16 -5.23 -1.00
CA ASN A 154 -5.31 -6.35 -0.05
C ASN A 154 -6.77 -6.58 0.34
N LEU A 155 -7.57 -5.51 0.45
CA LEU A 155 -9.01 -5.60 0.70
C LEU A 155 -9.79 -6.12 -0.52
N SER A 156 -9.41 -5.75 -1.75
CA SER A 156 -10.02 -6.21 -3.01
C SER A 156 -9.71 -7.67 -3.30
N ARG A 157 -8.48 -8.12 -3.03
CA ARG A 157 -8.07 -9.54 -3.08
C ARG A 157 -8.80 -10.43 -2.06
N TYR A 158 -9.83 -9.95 -1.35
CA TYR A 158 -10.48 -10.71 -0.29
C TYR A 158 -12.00 -10.54 -0.21
N ALA A 159 -12.75 -10.98 -1.24
CA ALA A 159 -14.21 -10.92 -1.26
C ALA A 159 -14.93 -11.59 -0.05
N ALA A 160 -14.28 -12.55 0.61
CA ALA A 160 -14.85 -13.34 1.72
C ALA A 160 -14.88 -12.62 3.09
N LEU A 161 -14.37 -11.38 3.20
CA LEU A 161 -14.62 -10.56 4.38
C LEU A 161 -16.09 -10.09 4.40
N PRO A 162 -16.90 -10.42 5.42
CA PRO A 162 -18.30 -9.98 5.50
C PRO A 162 -18.38 -8.46 5.72
N PRO A 163 -19.53 -7.83 5.40
CA PRO A 163 -19.65 -6.75 4.43
C PRO A 163 -18.87 -5.49 4.87
N ASN A 164 -17.59 -5.43 4.56
CA ASN A 164 -16.74 -4.25 4.75
C ASN A 164 -16.83 -3.29 3.55
N GLU A 165 -17.88 -3.39 2.73
CA GLU A 165 -18.10 -2.56 1.54
C GLU A 165 -18.03 -1.07 1.87
N GLN A 166 -18.51 -0.68 3.06
CA GLN A 166 -18.38 0.68 3.57
C GLN A 166 -16.92 1.13 3.68
N TYR A 167 -16.04 0.31 4.27
CA TYR A 167 -14.63 0.69 4.45
C TYR A 167 -13.84 0.55 3.16
N ARG A 168 -14.15 -0.42 2.30
CA ARG A 168 -13.60 -0.48 0.94
C ARG A 168 -13.94 0.78 0.17
N LYS A 169 -15.23 1.16 0.17
CA LYS A 169 -15.70 2.41 -0.42
C LYS A 169 -14.96 3.61 0.15
N ARG A 170 -14.77 3.67 1.46
CA ARG A 170 -14.07 4.80 2.12
C ARG A 170 -12.58 4.89 1.75
N ILE A 171 -11.85 3.77 1.73
CA ILE A 171 -10.45 3.74 1.27
C ILE A 171 -10.36 4.13 -0.21
N ARG A 172 -11.30 3.67 -1.04
CA ARG A 172 -11.40 4.08 -2.46
C ARG A 172 -11.68 5.58 -2.61
N GLU A 173 -12.61 6.13 -1.83
CA GLU A 173 -12.91 7.58 -1.82
C GLU A 173 -11.67 8.40 -1.47
N TRP A 174 -10.87 7.95 -0.49
CA TRP A 174 -9.59 8.58 -0.17
C TRP A 174 -8.57 8.49 -1.31
N LEU A 175 -8.39 7.31 -1.91
CA LEU A 175 -7.50 7.13 -3.05
C LEU A 175 -7.86 8.05 -4.22
N ILE A 176 -9.14 8.10 -4.58
CA ILE A 176 -9.64 8.96 -5.66
C ILE A 176 -9.41 10.43 -5.30
N ARG A 177 -9.79 10.84 -4.09
CA ARG A 177 -9.65 12.23 -3.64
C ARG A 177 -8.20 12.69 -3.67
N MET A 178 -7.27 11.87 -3.18
CA MET A 178 -5.83 12.20 -3.10
C MET A 178 -5.12 12.13 -4.46
N SER A 179 -5.61 11.34 -5.40
CA SER A 179 -5.05 11.20 -6.76
C SER A 179 -5.66 12.16 -7.78
N THR A 180 -6.70 12.92 -7.40
CA THR A 180 -7.34 13.90 -8.28
C THR A 180 -6.44 15.12 -8.49
N ASP A 181 -6.37 15.61 -9.73
CA ASP A 181 -5.69 16.85 -10.08
C ASP A 181 -6.26 18.02 -9.28
N GLY A 182 -5.40 18.65 -8.47
CA GLY A 182 -5.79 19.74 -7.56
C GLY A 182 -5.80 19.36 -6.07
N TYR A 183 -5.61 18.08 -5.72
CA TYR A 183 -5.32 17.73 -4.34
C TYR A 183 -3.93 18.26 -3.93
N PRO A 184 -3.81 18.95 -2.78
CA PRO A 184 -2.54 19.51 -2.33
C PRO A 184 -1.44 18.46 -2.21
N GLU A 185 -0.19 18.81 -2.55
CA GLU A 185 0.95 17.90 -2.40
C GLU A 185 1.15 17.48 -0.94
N ARG A 186 0.93 18.42 -0.02
CA ARG A 186 0.88 18.18 1.43
C ARG A 186 -0.54 17.77 1.83
N VAL A 187 -0.68 16.63 2.49
CA VAL A 187 -1.96 16.18 3.03
C VAL A 187 -2.45 17.18 4.09
N PRO A 188 -3.64 17.79 3.93
CA PRO A 188 -4.18 18.72 4.92
C PRO A 188 -4.39 18.06 6.28
N ASP A 189 -4.15 18.78 7.38
CA ASP A 189 -4.27 18.23 8.74
C ASP A 189 -5.67 17.64 9.03
N GLU A 190 -6.72 18.24 8.46
CA GLU A 190 -8.09 17.71 8.54
C GLU A 190 -8.22 16.35 7.85
N ASP A 191 -7.61 16.21 6.67
CA ASP A 191 -7.61 14.97 5.91
C ASP A 191 -6.72 13.90 6.57
N THR A 192 -5.58 14.29 7.15
CA THR A 192 -4.73 13.41 7.96
C THR A 192 -5.49 12.83 9.14
N ARG A 193 -6.21 13.67 9.91
CA ARG A 193 -7.03 13.23 11.06
C ARG A 193 -8.18 12.33 10.63
N ALA A 194 -8.89 12.70 9.55
CA ALA A 194 -10.02 11.94 9.04
C ALA A 194 -9.58 10.58 8.49
N LEU A 195 -8.55 10.52 7.64
CA LEU A 195 -8.01 9.28 7.11
C LEU A 195 -7.45 8.37 8.22
N THR A 196 -6.76 8.94 9.21
CA THR A 196 -6.28 8.18 10.38
C THR A 196 -7.43 7.56 11.16
N ALA A 197 -8.52 8.30 11.39
CA ALA A 197 -9.71 7.77 12.06
C ALA A 197 -10.34 6.63 11.25
N ASP A 198 -10.40 6.77 9.93
CA ASP A 198 -10.97 5.76 9.03
C ASP A 198 -10.16 4.47 9.01
N LEU A 199 -8.82 4.58 8.98
CA LEU A 199 -7.92 3.44 9.04
C LEU A 199 -7.98 2.72 10.40
N LYS A 200 -8.12 3.46 11.51
CA LYS A 200 -8.34 2.87 12.84
C LYS A 200 -9.65 2.09 12.90
N GLN A 201 -10.73 2.69 12.40
CA GLN A 201 -12.04 2.05 12.37
C GLN A 201 -12.04 0.80 11.46
N LEU A 202 -11.33 0.86 10.33
CA LEU A 202 -11.11 -0.28 9.45
C LEU A 202 -10.36 -1.40 10.18
N LEU A 203 -9.27 -1.09 10.89
CA LEU A 203 -8.48 -2.08 11.63
C LEU A 203 -9.30 -2.80 12.71
N GLU A 204 -10.12 -2.06 13.46
CA GLU A 204 -11.01 -2.60 14.49
C GLU A 204 -12.11 -3.49 13.89
N SER A 205 -12.76 -3.00 12.83
CA SER A 205 -13.78 -3.79 12.10
C SER A 205 -13.19 -5.07 11.51
N TYR A 206 -11.96 -4.97 10.97
CA TYR A 206 -11.24 -6.10 10.42
C TYR A 206 -10.95 -7.17 11.48
N GLN A 207 -10.47 -6.76 12.65
CA GLN A 207 -10.27 -7.66 13.79
C GLN A 207 -11.56 -8.40 14.16
N HIS A 208 -12.67 -7.67 14.33
CA HIS A 208 -13.96 -8.28 14.68
C HIS A 208 -14.52 -9.21 13.60
N ALA A 209 -14.29 -8.90 12.32
CA ALA A 209 -14.68 -9.78 11.22
C ALA A 209 -13.89 -11.11 11.27
N LEU A 210 -12.58 -11.05 11.53
CA LEU A 210 -11.74 -12.24 11.67
C LEU A 210 -12.17 -13.10 12.86
N GLU A 211 -12.48 -12.49 14.00
CA GLU A 211 -12.99 -13.18 15.20
C GLU A 211 -14.31 -13.92 14.91
N ARG A 212 -15.24 -13.29 14.19
CA ARG A 212 -16.55 -13.90 13.83
C ARG A 212 -16.43 -15.00 12.78
N SER A 213 -15.44 -14.90 11.90
CA SER A 213 -15.21 -15.86 10.81
C SER A 213 -14.45 -17.12 11.24
N GLN A 214 -14.12 -17.27 12.53
CA GLN A 214 -13.34 -18.40 13.04
C GLN A 214 -13.97 -19.75 12.67
N PRO A 215 -13.29 -20.58 11.86
CA PRO A 215 -13.76 -21.92 11.58
C PRO A 215 -13.54 -22.79 12.83
N GLN A 216 -14.59 -23.46 13.31
CA GLN A 216 -14.44 -24.55 14.28
C GLN A 216 -13.53 -25.63 13.64
N GLY A 217 -12.30 -25.77 14.15
CA GLY A 217 -11.32 -26.75 13.68
C GLY A 217 -10.23 -26.23 12.72
N ALA A 218 -10.08 -24.91 12.51
CA ALA A 218 -8.92 -24.38 11.78
C ALA A 218 -7.62 -24.60 12.57
N ARG A 219 -6.56 -25.09 11.88
CA ARG A 219 -5.23 -25.32 12.48
C ARG A 219 -4.56 -24.02 12.95
N VAL A 220 -4.85 -22.90 12.29
CA VAL A 220 -4.34 -21.56 12.61
C VAL A 220 -5.53 -20.60 12.58
N SER A 221 -5.68 -19.78 13.63
CA SER A 221 -6.75 -18.79 13.75
C SER A 221 -6.35 -17.49 13.05
N PRO A 222 -7.07 -17.03 12.01
CA PRO A 222 -6.79 -15.76 11.33
C PRO A 222 -6.79 -14.55 12.27
N ALA A 223 -7.63 -14.59 13.32
CA ALA A 223 -7.68 -13.55 14.35
C ALA A 223 -6.41 -13.52 15.23
N LEU A 224 -5.82 -14.69 15.51
CA LEU A 224 -4.56 -14.75 16.28
C LEU A 224 -3.36 -14.31 15.45
N THR A 225 -3.33 -14.64 14.16
CA THR A 225 -2.29 -14.17 13.25
C THR A 225 -2.40 -12.67 12.97
N PHE A 226 -3.62 -12.12 12.97
CA PHE A 226 -3.85 -10.68 12.99
C PHE A 226 -3.27 -10.01 14.25
N GLU A 227 -3.60 -10.51 15.45
CA GLU A 227 -3.05 -10.00 16.72
C GLU A 227 -1.53 -10.02 16.70
N LEU A 228 -0.96 -11.13 16.22
CA LEU A 228 0.48 -11.30 16.10
C LEU A 228 1.09 -10.28 15.14
N ALA A 229 0.55 -10.13 13.93
CA ALA A 229 1.03 -9.13 12.96
C ALA A 229 0.97 -7.72 13.54
N LYS A 230 -0.13 -7.37 14.21
CA LYS A 230 -0.30 -6.07 14.87
C LYS A 230 0.81 -5.82 15.89
N TYR A 231 1.03 -6.75 16.82
CA TYR A 231 2.04 -6.56 17.86
C TYR A 231 3.47 -6.59 17.33
N THR A 232 3.77 -7.46 16.35
CA THR A 232 5.10 -7.57 15.75
C THR A 232 5.45 -6.33 14.93
N VAL A 233 4.54 -5.84 14.10
CA VAL A 233 4.75 -4.60 13.32
C VAL A 233 4.97 -3.42 14.25
N THR A 234 4.09 -3.22 15.25
CA THR A 234 4.26 -2.15 16.25
C THR A 234 5.58 -2.25 17.02
N ALA A 235 6.04 -3.46 17.36
CA ALA A 235 7.33 -3.65 18.01
C ALA A 235 8.51 -3.25 17.11
N MET A 236 8.45 -3.60 15.82
CA MET A 236 9.48 -3.21 14.84
C MET A 236 9.49 -1.69 14.63
N ASP A 237 8.32 -1.06 14.53
CA ASP A 237 8.22 0.40 14.36
C ASP A 237 8.77 1.14 15.58
N ALA A 238 8.51 0.63 16.79
CA ALA A 238 9.10 1.18 18.01
C ALA A 238 10.64 1.14 17.97
N LEU A 239 11.22 0.02 17.53
CA LEU A 239 12.67 -0.12 17.38
C LEU A 239 13.24 0.82 16.30
N ASP A 240 12.52 1.02 15.19
CA ASP A 240 12.90 1.94 14.11
C ASP A 240 12.93 3.40 14.57
N VAL A 241 12.03 3.78 15.48
CA VAL A 241 12.02 5.12 16.12
C VAL A 241 13.08 5.23 17.23
N GLY A 242 13.76 4.13 17.59
CA GLY A 242 14.85 4.11 18.57
C GLY A 242 14.41 3.81 20.00
N PHE A 243 13.17 3.36 20.20
CA PHE A 243 12.70 2.91 21.50
C PHE A 243 13.38 1.61 21.93
N ARG A 244 13.99 1.61 23.12
CA ARG A 244 14.86 0.51 23.59
C ARG A 244 14.70 0.19 25.07
N SER A 245 13.82 0.88 25.79
CA SER A 245 13.60 0.63 27.22
C SER A 245 12.57 -0.48 27.44
N LYS A 246 12.55 -1.02 28.65
CA LYS A 246 11.53 -1.98 29.08
C LYS A 246 10.10 -1.44 28.96
N GLN A 247 9.90 -0.14 29.17
CA GLN A 247 8.58 0.50 29.09
C GLN A 247 8.10 0.62 27.66
N ASP A 248 8.99 0.95 26.73
CA ASP A 248 8.63 1.12 25.33
C ASP A 248 8.36 -0.22 24.63
N LEU A 249 9.07 -1.28 25.04
CA LEU A 249 9.02 -2.61 24.42
C LEU A 249 8.02 -3.57 25.11
N GLN A 250 7.06 -3.06 25.89
CA GLN A 250 6.05 -3.89 26.57
C GLN A 250 5.22 -4.74 25.61
N VAL A 251 5.05 -4.29 24.36
CA VAL A 251 4.30 -5.00 23.31
C VAL A 251 4.86 -6.40 23.04
N ILE A 252 6.16 -6.65 23.26
CA ILE A 252 6.80 -7.95 23.00
C ILE A 252 6.25 -9.03 23.93
N SER A 253 5.80 -8.68 25.14
CA SER A 253 5.15 -9.65 26.03
C SER A 253 3.80 -10.13 25.45
N ARG A 254 3.08 -9.28 24.71
CA ARG A 254 1.84 -9.66 24.01
C ARG A 254 2.12 -10.56 22.80
N ILE A 255 3.27 -10.40 22.15
CA ILE A 255 3.71 -11.30 21.07
C ILE A 255 3.84 -12.73 21.61
N VAL A 256 4.54 -12.92 22.73
CA VAL A 256 4.75 -14.26 23.32
C VAL A 256 3.43 -14.91 23.74
N SER A 257 2.52 -14.17 24.38
CA SER A 257 1.21 -14.70 24.78
C SER A 257 0.32 -15.03 23.58
N THR A 258 0.50 -14.35 22.45
CA THR A 258 -0.21 -14.64 21.20
C THR A 258 0.36 -15.89 20.53
N CYS A 259 1.70 -16.00 20.45
CA CYS A 259 2.39 -17.18 19.92
C CYS A 259 2.05 -18.47 20.67
N THR A 260 1.83 -18.43 21.99
CA THR A 260 1.46 -19.64 22.77
C THR A 260 0.06 -20.14 22.44
N ARG A 261 -0.82 -19.29 21.91
CA ARG A 261 -2.20 -19.59 21.52
C ARG A 261 -2.30 -20.12 20.08
N ILE A 262 -1.26 -19.98 19.26
CA ILE A 262 -1.23 -20.48 17.88
C ILE A 262 -0.66 -21.91 17.89
N PRO A 263 -1.44 -22.96 17.59
CA PRO A 263 -1.03 -24.35 17.78
C PRO A 263 0.04 -24.86 16.81
N VAL A 264 0.47 -24.05 15.83
CA VAL A 264 1.32 -24.49 14.73
C VAL A 264 2.46 -23.51 14.50
N LEU A 265 3.67 -24.00 14.69
CA LEU A 265 4.83 -23.69 13.85
C LEU A 265 5.69 -24.95 13.81
N GLN A 266 6.22 -25.28 12.62
CA GLN A 266 7.32 -26.23 12.51
C GLN A 266 8.64 -25.61 13.00
N ASP A 267 8.70 -24.29 13.15
CA ASP A 267 9.87 -23.57 13.63
C ASP A 267 9.72 -23.13 15.10
N GLY A 268 10.27 -23.94 16.01
CA GLY A 268 10.41 -23.56 17.41
C GLY A 268 11.43 -22.44 17.64
N ALA A 269 12.34 -22.19 16.68
CA ALA A 269 13.50 -21.32 16.88
C ALA A 269 13.10 -19.84 16.97
N SER A 270 12.27 -19.33 16.07
CA SER A 270 11.83 -17.92 16.13
C SER A 270 11.05 -17.63 17.41
N ARG A 271 10.19 -18.56 17.83
CA ARG A 271 9.45 -18.43 19.09
C ARG A 271 10.39 -18.45 20.30
N GLU A 272 11.38 -19.32 20.32
CA GLU A 272 12.37 -19.40 21.39
C GLU A 272 13.24 -18.12 21.46
N ALA A 273 13.62 -17.56 20.29
CA ALA A 273 14.34 -16.30 20.21
C ALA A 273 13.55 -15.15 20.87
N ILE A 274 12.26 -15.02 20.56
CA ILE A 274 11.42 -13.98 21.18
C ILE A 274 11.24 -14.21 22.69
N MET A 275 11.16 -15.45 23.16
CA MET A 275 11.15 -15.74 24.61
C MET A 275 12.45 -15.28 25.28
N LYS A 276 13.61 -15.50 24.66
CA LYS A 276 14.90 -15.01 25.15
C LYS A 276 14.91 -13.49 25.24
N TRP A 277 14.36 -12.80 24.24
CA TRP A 277 14.21 -11.34 24.27
C TRP A 277 13.29 -10.84 25.37
N VAL A 278 12.13 -11.49 25.60
CA VAL A 278 11.25 -11.12 26.73
C VAL A 278 11.97 -11.28 28.07
N ALA A 279 12.73 -12.36 28.25
CA ALA A 279 13.54 -12.54 29.46
C ALA A 279 14.60 -11.44 29.59
N ARG A 280 15.31 -11.13 28.50
CA ARG A 280 16.35 -10.08 28.45
C ARG A 280 15.80 -8.69 28.77
N ILE A 281 14.65 -8.34 28.20
CA ILE A 281 13.97 -7.05 28.42
C ILE A 281 13.42 -6.98 29.85
N ASN A 282 12.87 -8.08 30.37
CA ASN A 282 12.38 -8.11 31.75
C ASN A 282 13.49 -7.97 32.79
N ALA A 283 14.70 -8.43 32.46
CA ALA A 283 15.90 -8.30 33.29
C ALA A 283 16.52 -6.89 33.26
N LEU A 284 16.08 -5.99 32.36
CA LEU A 284 16.52 -4.59 32.38
C LEU A 284 16.09 -3.90 33.68
N GLY A 285 17.03 -3.16 34.27
CA GLY A 285 16.78 -2.29 35.42
C GLY A 285 16.02 -1.02 35.02
N TRP A 286 15.73 -0.18 36.01
CA TRP A 286 15.10 1.11 35.78
C TRP A 286 16.08 2.05 35.08
N GLY A 287 15.71 2.52 33.88
CA GLY A 287 16.56 3.39 33.06
C GLY A 287 17.53 2.65 32.12
N ASP A 288 17.59 1.32 32.21
CA ASP A 288 18.37 0.53 31.26
C ASP A 288 17.65 0.42 29.91
N SER A 289 18.44 0.32 28.85
CA SER A 289 17.95 0.12 27.49
C SER A 289 18.77 -0.95 26.79
N LEU A 290 18.18 -1.57 25.78
CA LEU A 290 18.91 -2.45 24.88
C LEU A 290 20.01 -1.68 24.15
N SER A 291 21.15 -2.33 23.92
CA SER A 291 22.18 -1.81 23.03
C SER A 291 21.64 -1.65 21.61
N LEU A 292 22.33 -0.88 20.76
CA LEU A 292 21.92 -0.73 19.35
C LEU A 292 21.98 -2.08 18.62
N GLU A 293 23.00 -2.88 18.90
CA GLU A 293 23.16 -4.23 18.34
C GLU A 293 22.05 -5.17 18.84
N GLU A 294 21.70 -5.10 20.12
CA GLU A 294 20.59 -5.88 20.68
C GLU A 294 19.25 -5.48 20.03
N ALA A 295 19.02 -4.19 19.82
CA ALA A 295 17.81 -3.70 19.16
C ALA A 295 17.71 -4.16 17.69
N GLN A 296 18.82 -4.13 16.95
CA GLN A 296 18.89 -4.63 15.58
C GLN A 296 18.67 -6.14 15.50
N GLN A 297 19.26 -6.92 16.41
CA GLN A 297 19.07 -8.36 16.46
C GLN A 297 17.62 -8.72 16.83
N LEU A 298 17.04 -8.03 17.82
CA LEU A 298 15.63 -8.20 18.18
C LEU A 298 14.70 -7.91 16.98
N LYS A 299 14.98 -6.86 16.20
CA LYS A 299 14.21 -6.56 14.99
C LYS A 299 14.30 -7.70 13.97
N SER A 300 15.50 -8.21 13.70
CA SER A 300 15.70 -9.35 12.79
C SER A 300 14.96 -10.61 13.23
N ASP A 301 14.96 -10.90 14.54
CA ASP A 301 14.24 -12.05 15.09
C ASP A 301 12.70 -11.86 15.01
N LEU A 302 12.22 -10.62 15.14
CA LEU A 302 10.79 -10.26 14.93
C LEU A 302 10.37 -10.38 13.46
N GLU A 303 11.24 -10.00 12.52
CA GLU A 303 11.00 -10.19 11.08
C GLU A 303 10.94 -11.67 10.72
N SER A 304 11.86 -12.48 11.25
CA SER A 304 11.87 -13.93 11.08
C SER A 304 10.60 -14.58 11.64
N LEU A 305 10.14 -14.12 12.82
CA LEU A 305 8.87 -14.55 13.40
C LEU A 305 7.69 -14.16 12.49
N TYR A 306 7.65 -12.93 11.97
CA TYR A 306 6.57 -12.46 11.12
C TYR A 306 6.44 -13.32 9.85
N GLU A 307 7.55 -13.61 9.16
CA GLU A 307 7.53 -14.45 7.95
C GLU A 307 7.15 -15.90 8.27
N ALA A 308 7.63 -16.46 9.38
CA ALA A 308 7.29 -17.83 9.78
C ALA A 308 5.77 -18.04 9.99
N TYR A 309 5.05 -17.05 10.52
CA TYR A 309 3.58 -17.13 10.70
C TYR A 309 2.78 -16.68 9.47
N ARG A 310 3.46 -16.06 8.51
CA ARG A 310 2.87 -15.60 7.25
C ARG A 310 2.76 -16.74 6.23
N GLU A 311 3.75 -17.64 6.19
CA GLU A 311 3.78 -18.86 5.36
C GLU A 311 2.76 -19.92 5.80
#